data_AF-A0A0B5NJV8-F1
#
_entry.id   AF-A0A0B5NJV8-F1
#
_cell.length_a   1.000
_cell.length_b   1.000
_cell.length_c   1.000
_cell.angle_alpha   90.00
_cell.angle_beta   90.00
_cell.angle_gamma   90.00
#
_symmetry.space_group_name_H-M   'P 1'
#
loop_
_entity.id
_entity.type
_entity.pdbx_description
1 polymer ?
#
loop_
_entity_poly.entity_id
_entity_poly.type
_entity_poly.pdbx_seq_one_letter_code
_entity_poly.pdbx_strand_id
1 'polypeptide(L)'
;MDKKYLVTVTPVQDNPATKKKNSLSAADRKNIKVSSETLNKIKTICTMKNMKNYELIDEILDYYISNKLNTHEQNVLNDIVSDKK
;
A
#
# COMPACT_ATOMS: atom_id res chain seq x y z
N MET A 1 55.64 -15.95 10.30
CA MET A 1 54.75 -16.35 9.18
C MET A 1 53.33 -16.00 9.59
N ASP A 2 53.05 -14.71 9.54
CA ASP A 2 51.90 -14.08 10.20
C ASP A 2 50.72 -14.06 9.23
N LYS A 3 49.79 -15.01 9.43
CA LYS A 3 48.57 -15.08 8.63
C LYS A 3 47.64 -13.94 9.05
N LYS A 4 47.58 -12.90 8.22
CA LYS A 4 46.58 -11.84 8.36
C LYS A 4 45.22 -12.37 7.88
N TYR A 5 44.31 -12.60 8.82
CA TYR A 5 42.92 -12.90 8.50
C TYR A 5 42.22 -11.59 8.15
N LEU A 6 41.85 -11.43 6.88
CA LEU A 6 41.01 -10.34 6.42
C LEU A 6 39.54 -10.72 6.72
N VAL A 7 39.01 -10.23 7.84
CA VAL A 7 37.59 -10.39 8.18
C VAL A 7 36.81 -9.32 7.42
N THR A 8 36.22 -9.70 6.29
CA THR A 8 35.25 -8.86 5.57
C THR A 8 33.89 -8.98 6.26
N VAL A 9 33.57 -8.00 7.10
CA VAL A 9 32.21 -7.84 7.65
C VAL A 9 31.39 -7.12 6.58
N THR A 10 30.61 -7.88 5.80
CA THR A 10 29.61 -7.30 4.91
C THR A 10 28.47 -6.76 5.78
N PRO A 11 28.10 -5.47 5.68
CA PRO A 11 26.91 -5.00 6.36
C PRO A 11 25.71 -5.70 5.71
N VAL A 12 24.93 -6.41 6.52
CA VAL A 12 23.62 -6.91 6.13
C VAL A 12 22.77 -5.69 5.80
N GLN A 13 22.62 -5.43 4.51
CA GLN A 13 21.69 -4.44 4.01
C GLN A 13 20.31 -5.06 4.20
N ASP A 14 19.72 -4.80 5.36
CA ASP A 14 18.31 -5.00 5.64
C ASP A 14 17.57 -4.08 4.65
N ASN A 15 17.31 -4.60 3.46
CA ASN A 15 16.46 -3.94 2.50
C ASN A 15 15.03 -4.23 2.99
N PRO A 16 14.34 -3.31 3.70
CA PRO A 16 12.91 -3.43 3.79
C PRO A 16 12.45 -3.40 2.34
N ALA A 17 11.88 -4.50 1.85
CA ALA A 17 11.34 -4.57 0.51
C ALA A 17 10.48 -3.33 0.33
N THR A 18 10.99 -2.33 -0.40
CA THR A 18 10.31 -1.06 -0.57
C THR A 18 9.11 -1.41 -1.40
N LYS A 19 7.95 -1.61 -0.75
CA LYS A 19 6.67 -1.82 -1.40
C LYS A 19 6.60 -0.77 -2.49
N LYS A 20 6.62 -1.23 -3.74
CA LYS A 20 6.69 -0.40 -4.94
C LYS A 20 5.57 0.63 -4.77
N LYS A 21 5.92 1.90 -4.54
CA LYS A 21 4.90 2.94 -4.38
C LYS A 21 4.16 2.99 -5.71
N ASN A 22 2.88 2.64 -5.69
CA ASN A 22 2.00 2.81 -6.84
C ASN A 22 2.00 4.30 -7.16
N SER A 23 2.85 4.70 -8.11
CA SER A 23 2.99 6.08 -8.53
C SER A 23 1.82 6.42 -9.45
N LEU A 24 0.62 6.52 -8.87
CA LEU A 24 -0.53 7.09 -9.55
C LEU A 24 -0.18 8.53 -9.90
N SER A 25 -0.20 8.83 -11.20
CA SER A 25 -0.04 10.19 -11.71
C SER A 25 -1.07 11.09 -11.04
N ALA A 26 -0.69 12.34 -10.77
CA ALA A 26 -1.63 13.31 -10.21
C ALA A 26 -2.87 13.50 -11.10
N ALA A 27 -2.75 13.24 -12.41
CA ALA A 27 -3.83 13.33 -13.38
C ALA A 27 -4.92 12.25 -13.20
N ASP A 28 -4.56 11.07 -12.68
CA ASP A 28 -5.49 9.94 -12.53
C ASP A 28 -6.23 9.96 -11.20
N ARG A 29 -5.82 10.86 -10.28
CA ARG A 29 -6.41 10.96 -8.94
C ARG A 29 -7.83 11.53 -9.03
N LYS A 30 -8.79 10.80 -8.48
CA LYS A 30 -10.18 11.24 -8.32
C LYS A 30 -10.43 11.74 -6.90
N ASN A 31 -11.36 12.68 -6.77
CA ASN A 31 -11.82 13.16 -5.47
C ASN A 31 -13.07 12.39 -5.04
N ILE A 32 -13.16 12.08 -3.75
CA ILE A 32 -14.33 11.45 -3.13
C ILE A 32 -14.73 12.32 -1.95
N LYS A 33 -16.01 12.70 -1.88
CA LYS A 33 -16.57 13.40 -0.72
C LYS A 33 -16.94 12.38 0.34
N VAL A 34 -16.48 12.60 1.56
CA VAL A 34 -16.77 11.76 2.73
C VAL A 34 -17.27 12.62 3.88
N SER A 35 -17.86 12.00 4.90
CA SER A 35 -18.22 12.68 6.14
C SER A 35 -16.98 13.21 6.86
N SER A 36 -17.18 14.23 7.70
CA SER A 36 -16.12 14.83 8.51
C SER A 36 -15.46 13.81 9.44
N GLU A 37 -16.25 12.92 10.04
CA GLU A 37 -15.76 11.86 10.93
C GLU A 37 -14.83 10.89 10.20
N THR A 38 -15.23 10.42 9.00
CA THR A 38 -14.42 9.51 8.18
C THR A 38 -13.13 10.18 7.73
N LEU A 39 -13.19 11.44 7.30
CA LEU A 39 -12.00 12.21 6.95
C LEU A 39 -11.01 12.31 8.12
N ASN A 40 -11.52 12.55 9.34
CA ASN A 40 -10.69 12.62 10.53
C ASN A 40 -10.00 11.29 10.82
N LYS A 41 -10.74 10.18 10.76
CA LYS A 41 -10.18 8.82 10.91
C LYS A 41 -9.07 8.54 9.90
N ILE A 42 -9.30 8.87 8.62
CA ILE A 42 -8.29 8.70 7.55
C ILE A 42 -7.04 9.53 7.86
N LYS A 43 -7.20 10.81 8.22
CA LYS A 43 -6.07 11.70 8.55
C LYS A 43 -5.25 11.18 9.73
N THR A 44 -5.91 10.77 10.80
CA THR A 44 -5.22 10.25 12.00
C THR A 44 -4.38 9.02 11.65
N ILE A 45 -4.96 8.06 10.92
CA ILE A 45 -4.23 6.84 10.53
C ILE A 45 -3.08 7.17 9.57
N CYS A 46 -3.30 8.09 8.61
CA CYS A 46 -2.24 8.55 7.70
C CYS A 46 -1.06 9.16 8.43
N THR A 47 -1.33 10.00 9.45
CA THR A 47 -0.29 10.57 10.32
C THR A 47 0.46 9.49 11.07
N MET A 48 -0.23 8.49 11.63
CA MET A 48 0.40 7.39 12.38
C MET A 48 1.29 6.51 11.50
N LYS A 49 0.86 6.23 10.26
CA LYS A 49 1.59 5.37 9.32
C LYS A 49 2.55 6.13 8.39
N ASN A 50 2.62 7.45 8.49
CA ASN A 50 3.39 8.33 7.60
C ASN A 50 3.13 8.04 6.11
N MET A 51 1.86 7.96 5.73
CA MET A 51 1.42 7.64 4.37
C MET A 51 0.40 8.64 3.85
N LYS A 52 0.25 8.73 2.53
CA LYS A 52 -0.73 9.65 1.93
C LYS A 52 -2.13 9.04 1.98
N ASN A 53 -3.16 9.91 2.02
CA ASN A 53 -4.56 9.48 2.12
C ASN A 53 -4.96 8.44 1.06
N TYR A 54 -4.54 8.62 -0.19
CA TYR A 54 -4.87 7.68 -1.26
C TYR A 54 -4.16 6.34 -1.10
N GLU A 55 -2.91 6.32 -0.64
CA GLU A 55 -2.15 5.08 -0.39
C GLU A 55 -2.80 4.26 0.73
N LEU A 56 -3.34 4.94 1.77
CA LEU A 56 -4.07 4.29 2.84
C LEU A 56 -5.38 3.68 2.33
N ILE A 57 -6.12 4.43 1.51
CA ILE A 57 -7.38 3.96 0.94
C ILE A 57 -7.13 2.72 0.07
N ASP A 58 -6.09 2.74 -0.77
CA ASP A 58 -5.69 1.59 -1.59
C ASP A 58 -5.36 0.37 -0.71
N GLU A 59 -4.51 0.54 0.33
CA GLU A 59 -4.12 -0.58 1.21
C GLU A 59 -5.32 -1.18 1.97
N ILE A 60 -6.25 -0.34 2.44
CA ILE A 60 -7.46 -0.80 3.13
C ILE A 60 -8.41 -1.51 2.17
N LEU A 61 -8.56 -1.02 0.93
CA LEU A 61 -9.40 -1.66 -0.08
C LEU A 61 -8.84 -3.03 -0.47
N ASP A 62 -7.54 -3.12 -0.75
CA ASP A 62 -6.87 -4.39 -1.06
C ASP A 62 -7.03 -5.40 0.09
N TYR A 63 -6.88 -4.92 1.33
CA TYR A 63 -7.09 -5.74 2.52
C TYR A 63 -8.54 -6.20 2.63
N TYR A 64 -9.52 -5.34 2.38
CA TYR A 64 -10.93 -5.69 2.46
C TYR A 64 -11.32 -6.72 1.39
N ILE A 65 -10.88 -6.52 0.14
CA ILE A 65 -11.09 -7.46 -0.97
C ILE A 65 -10.50 -8.83 -0.62
N SER A 66 -9.27 -8.86 -0.11
CA SER A 66 -8.56 -10.12 0.16
C SER A 66 -9.09 -10.87 1.39
N ASN A 67 -9.56 -10.15 2.42
CA ASN A 67 -9.88 -10.76 3.73
C ASN A 67 -11.38 -10.80 4.06
N LYS A 68 -12.22 -10.01 3.38
CA LYS A 68 -13.66 -9.92 3.67
C LYS A 68 -14.54 -10.39 2.53
N LEU A 69 -14.14 -10.20 1.27
CA LEU A 69 -14.92 -10.69 0.14
C LEU A 69 -14.67 -12.17 -0.09
N ASN A 70 -15.72 -12.92 -0.37
CA ASN A 70 -15.61 -14.29 -0.85
C ASN A 70 -15.30 -14.34 -2.35
N THR A 71 -14.95 -15.52 -2.88
CA THR A 71 -14.56 -15.70 -4.29
C THR A 71 -15.61 -15.20 -5.28
N HIS A 72 -16.90 -15.37 -4.97
CA HIS A 72 -17.97 -14.91 -5.85
C HIS A 72 -18.03 -13.37 -5.89
N GLU A 73 -17.98 -12.72 -4.72
CA GLU A 73 -17.98 -11.25 -4.62
C GLU A 73 -16.74 -10.63 -5.27
N GLN A 74 -15.58 -11.26 -5.13
CA GLN A 74 -14.35 -10.83 -5.80
C GLN A 74 -14.47 -10.92 -7.33
N ASN A 75 -15.05 -12.00 -7.86
CA ASN A 75 -15.26 -12.15 -9.30
C ASN A 75 -16.23 -11.08 -9.83
N VAL A 76 -17.36 -10.86 -9.15
CA VAL A 76 -18.31 -9.80 -9.54
C VAL A 76 -17.64 -8.42 -9.52
N LEU A 77 -16.82 -8.13 -8.52
CA LEU A 77 -16.06 -6.88 -8.46
C LEU A 77 -15.11 -6.73 -9.66
N ASN A 78 -14.36 -7.79 -9.99
CA ASN A 78 -13.41 -7.79 -11.11
C ASN A 78 -14.10 -7.62 -12.47
N ASP A 79 -15.27 -8.23 -12.65
CA ASP A 79 -16.07 -8.09 -13.87
C ASP A 79 -16.52 -6.63 -14.05
N ILE A 80 -17.07 -6.01 -13.01
CA ILE A 80 -17.53 -4.60 -13.04
C ILE A 80 -16.37 -3.62 -13.27
N VAL A 81 -15.20 -3.89 -12.70
CA VAL A 81 -14.02 -3.04 -12.87
C VAL A 81 -13.41 -3.21 -14.26
N SER A 82 -13.43 -4.42 -14.82
CA SER A 82 -12.92 -4.71 -16.17
C SER A 82 -13.82 -4.16 -17.28
N ASP A 83 -15.13 -4.20 -17.10
CA ASP A 83 -16.11 -3.66 -18.07
C ASP A 83 -16.06 -2.13 -18.22
N LYS A 84 -15.36 -1.43 -17.31
CA LYS A 84 -15.17 0.02 -17.34
C LYS A 84 -13.87 0.47 -18.03
N LYS A 85 -13.17 -0.45 -18.70
CA LYS A 85 -11.91 -0.20 -19.42
C LYS A 85 -12.14 -0.04 -20.92
#